data_AF-A0A972ZRM0-F1
#
_entry.id   AF-A0A972ZRM0-F1
#
_cell.length_a   1.000
_cell.length_b   1.000
_cell.length_c   1.000
_cell.angle_alpha   90.00
_cell.angle_beta   90.00
_cell.angle_gamma   90.00
#
_symmetry.space_group_name_H-M   'P 1'
#
loop_
_entity.id
_entity.type
_entity.pdbx_description
1 polymer ?
#
loop_
_entity_poly.entity_id
_entity_poly.type
_entity_poly.pdbx_seq_one_letter_code
_entity_poly.pdbx_strand_id
1 'polypeptide(L)'
;MKKIGLLLTALLLTVVFAQAQQRGGDPAERAKRQVEELKTTLDLSDDQATKIEAIILDYGKKTSELRQSMGADGDRSAMREKMGVIREEQTKQIKALLNEDQVKKYDTYLEEQAERRRNRSRG
;
A
#
# COMPACT_ATOMS: atom_id res chain seq x y z
N MET A 1 -50.87 37.63 -28.37
CA MET A 1 -51.39 36.33 -28.87
C MET A 1 -50.22 35.66 -29.60
N LYS A 2 -49.69 34.47 -29.30
CA LYS A 2 -50.09 33.31 -28.49
C LYS A 2 -48.80 32.62 -28.00
N LYS A 3 -48.99 31.81 -26.95
CA LYS A 3 -48.02 31.07 -26.11
C LYS A 3 -47.25 29.98 -26.88
N ILE A 4 -46.33 29.33 -26.17
CA ILE A 4 -45.72 27.98 -26.31
C ILE A 4 -44.19 28.13 -26.35
N GLY A 5 -43.36 27.53 -25.50
CA GLY A 5 -43.57 26.51 -24.48
C GLY A 5 -42.18 25.98 -24.07
N LEU A 6 -42.01 25.73 -22.78
CA LEU A 6 -40.85 25.10 -22.14
C LEU A 6 -40.82 23.60 -22.52
N LEU A 7 -39.69 23.07 -23.02
CA LEU A 7 -39.34 21.63 -23.13
C LEU A 7 -37.83 21.54 -23.47
N LEU A 8 -36.97 21.20 -22.51
CA LEU A 8 -36.56 19.83 -22.12
C LEU A 8 -35.49 19.21 -23.03
N THR A 9 -34.32 19.00 -22.41
CA THR A 9 -33.39 17.86 -22.57
C THR A 9 -32.63 17.65 -23.89
N ALA A 10 -31.32 17.90 -23.82
CA ALA A 10 -30.19 17.08 -24.31
C ALA A 10 -28.97 18.01 -24.27
N LEU A 11 -27.80 17.74 -23.71
CA LEU A 11 -27.07 16.50 -23.50
C LEU A 11 -25.92 16.86 -22.54
N LEU A 12 -26.13 16.71 -21.23
CA LEU A 12 -25.07 16.85 -20.22
C LEU A 12 -24.58 15.45 -19.85
N LEU A 13 -23.77 14.85 -20.72
CA LEU A 13 -23.06 13.60 -20.46
C LEU A 13 -21.65 13.68 -21.07
N THR A 14 -20.78 14.48 -20.46
CA THR A 14 -19.33 14.36 -20.66
C THR A 14 -18.69 13.89 -19.35
N VAL A 15 -18.62 12.56 -19.25
CA VAL A 15 -17.54 11.76 -18.65
C VAL A 15 -16.85 12.34 -17.41
N VAL A 16 -17.38 12.03 -16.23
CA VAL A 16 -16.58 12.03 -14.99
C VAL A 16 -16.69 10.66 -14.32
N PHE A 17 -16.19 9.63 -15.00
CA PHE A 17 -15.95 8.32 -14.41
C PHE A 17 -14.56 7.83 -14.83
N ALA A 18 -13.52 8.51 -14.37
CA ALA A 18 -12.14 8.01 -14.50
C ALA A 18 -11.23 8.30 -13.29
N GLN A 19 -11.70 9.00 -12.25
CA GLN A 19 -10.89 9.26 -11.05
C GLN A 19 -11.23 8.39 -9.83
N ALA A 20 -12.15 7.44 -9.96
CA ALA A 20 -12.45 6.49 -8.89
C ALA A 20 -11.34 5.44 -8.64
N GLN A 21 -10.32 5.36 -9.50
CA GLN A 21 -9.22 4.39 -9.39
C GLN A 21 -7.96 4.92 -8.69
N GLN A 22 -7.87 6.22 -8.41
CA GLN A 22 -6.67 6.83 -7.80
C GLN A 22 -6.83 7.04 -6.29
N ARG A 23 -7.32 6.03 -5.56
CA ARG A 23 -7.33 6.04 -4.08
C ARG A 23 -6.00 5.56 -3.45
N GLY A 24 -4.94 5.48 -4.24
CA GLY A 24 -3.58 5.24 -3.75
C GLY A 24 -2.74 6.49 -3.94
N GLY A 25 -2.38 7.16 -2.85
CA GLY A 25 -1.38 8.24 -2.90
C GLY A 25 -0.05 7.76 -3.50
N ASP A 26 0.81 8.71 -3.86
CA ASP A 26 2.15 8.45 -4.42
C ASP A 26 2.88 7.34 -3.63
N PRO A 27 3.32 6.25 -4.30
CA PRO A 27 4.10 5.19 -3.66
C PRO A 27 5.31 5.70 -2.86
N ALA A 28 5.99 6.75 -3.34
CA ALA A 28 7.12 7.33 -2.63
C ALA A 28 6.68 7.99 -1.31
N GLU A 29 5.62 8.80 -1.34
CA GLU A 29 5.06 9.41 -0.13
C GLU A 29 4.54 8.39 0.87
N ARG A 30 3.99 7.26 0.41
CA ARG A 30 3.62 6.16 1.29
C ARG A 30 4.82 5.49 1.94
N ALA A 31 5.89 5.25 1.17
CA ALA A 31 7.12 4.68 1.68
C ALA A 31 7.75 5.58 2.76
N LYS A 32 7.86 6.88 2.50
CA LYS A 32 8.34 7.87 3.48
C LYS A 32 7.57 7.83 4.79
N ARG A 33 6.23 7.90 4.73
CA ARG A 33 5.40 7.85 5.94
C ARG A 33 5.60 6.57 6.75
N GLN A 34 5.78 5.44 6.06
CA GLN A 34 6.05 4.17 6.72
C GLN A 34 7.42 4.17 7.40
N VAL A 35 8.44 4.74 6.76
CA VAL A 35 9.77 4.87 7.36
C VAL A 35 9.77 5.79 8.55
N GLU A 36 9.05 6.91 8.53
CA GLU A 36 8.95 7.81 9.68
C GLU A 36 8.33 7.11 10.91
N GLU A 37 7.31 6.28 10.70
CA GLU A 37 6.73 5.43 11.75
C GLU A 37 7.77 4.42 12.27
N LEU A 38 8.49 3.74 11.38
CA LEU A 38 9.53 2.77 11.79
C LEU A 38 10.72 3.44 12.48
N LYS A 39 11.10 4.65 12.04
CA LYS A 39 12.20 5.42 12.61
C LYS A 39 11.93 5.73 14.08
N THR A 40 10.72 6.19 14.38
CA THR A 40 10.30 6.46 15.76
C THR A 40 10.07 5.19 16.57
N THR A 41 9.46 4.15 15.99
CA THR A 41 9.15 2.90 16.69
C THR A 41 10.40 2.11 17.04
N LEU A 42 11.36 2.03 16.12
CA LEU A 42 12.57 1.22 16.26
C LEU A 42 13.75 2.02 16.80
N ASP A 43 13.68 3.35 16.80
CA ASP A 43 14.80 4.26 17.06
C ASP A 43 15.91 4.03 16.01
N LEU A 44 15.57 4.28 14.74
CA LEU A 44 16.49 4.10 13.62
C LEU A 44 17.41 5.30 13.44
N SER A 45 18.67 5.04 13.11
CA SER A 45 19.57 6.07 12.56
C SER A 45 19.09 6.55 11.19
N ASP A 46 19.57 7.72 10.76
CA ASP A 46 19.25 8.30 9.45
C ASP A 46 19.68 7.37 8.30
N ASP A 47 20.84 6.72 8.44
CA ASP A 47 21.36 5.76 7.45
C ASP A 47 20.48 4.50 7.36
N GLN A 48 20.02 3.97 8.50
CA GLN A 48 19.09 2.84 8.52
C GLN A 48 17.75 3.22 7.90
N ALA A 49 17.20 4.38 8.27
CA ALA A 49 15.94 4.89 7.73
C ALA A 49 15.99 5.03 6.20
N THR A 50 17.06 5.63 5.67
CA THR A 50 17.27 5.82 4.23
C THR A 50 17.31 4.48 3.47
N LYS A 51 18.04 3.49 4.00
CA LYS A 51 18.12 2.15 3.38
C LYS A 51 16.79 1.40 3.46
N ILE A 52 16.07 1.53 4.59
CA ILE A 52 14.74 0.92 4.77
C ILE A 52 13.71 1.57 3.85
N GLU A 53 13.80 2.87 3.57
CA GLU A 53 12.94 3.56 2.59
C GLU A 53 13.07 2.95 1.20
N ALA A 54 14.31 2.71 0.75
CA ALA A 54 14.57 2.08 -0.53
C ALA A 54 13.96 0.67 -0.61
N ILE A 55 14.07 -0.12 0.47
CA ILE A 55 13.47 -1.46 0.56
C ILE A 55 11.93 -1.40 0.51
N ILE A 56 11.32 -0.46 1.23
CA ILE A 56 9.86 -0.28 1.23
C ILE A 56 9.36 0.18 -0.14
N LEU A 57 10.09 1.07 -0.82
CA LEU A 57 9.78 1.50 -2.17
C LEU A 57 9.84 0.34 -3.17
N ASP A 58 10.89 -0.49 -3.10
CA ASP A 58 11.03 -1.69 -3.93
C ASP A 58 9.88 -2.68 -3.70
N TYR A 59 9.56 -2.97 -2.43
CA TYR A 59 8.40 -3.79 -2.06
C TYR A 59 7.09 -3.25 -2.66
N GLY A 60 6.90 -1.93 -2.62
CA GLY A 60 5.75 -1.26 -3.22
C GLY A 60 5.65 -1.46 -4.72
N LYS A 61 6.79 -1.37 -5.44
CA LYS A 61 6.89 -1.64 -6.88
C LYS A 61 6.57 -3.10 -7.21
N LYS A 62 7.26 -4.05 -6.57
CA LYS A 62 7.02 -5.49 -6.73
C LYS A 62 5.55 -5.87 -6.48
N THR A 63 4.95 -5.29 -5.44
CA THR A 63 3.53 -5.49 -5.13
C THR A 63 2.60 -4.95 -6.22
N SER A 64 2.92 -3.78 -6.78
CA SER A 64 2.14 -3.18 -7.87
C SER A 64 2.26 -4.00 -9.15
N GLU A 65 3.47 -4.38 -9.53
CA GLU A 65 3.75 -5.21 -10.71
C GLU A 65 3.05 -6.56 -10.61
N LEU A 66 3.14 -7.22 -9.46
CA LEU A 66 2.46 -8.49 -9.22
C LEU A 66 0.94 -8.36 -9.42
N ARG A 67 0.31 -7.31 -8.85
CA ARG A 67 -1.13 -7.05 -9.03
C ARG A 67 -1.49 -6.79 -10.49
N GLN A 68 -0.68 -6.01 -11.20
CA GLN A 68 -0.90 -5.72 -12.62
C GLN A 68 -0.76 -6.98 -13.47
N SER A 69 0.24 -7.82 -13.21
CA SER A 69 0.51 -9.05 -13.97
C SER A 69 -0.59 -10.11 -13.83
N MET A 70 -1.30 -10.14 -12.70
CA MET A 70 -2.34 -11.13 -12.41
C MET A 70 -3.73 -10.70 -12.93
N GLY A 71 -3.94 -9.41 -13.20
CA GLY A 71 -5.22 -8.89 -13.67
C GLY A 71 -6.36 -9.00 -12.65
N ALA A 72 -7.57 -8.64 -13.06
CA ALA A 72 -8.77 -8.66 -12.20
C ALA A 72 -9.27 -10.09 -11.89
N ASP A 73 -9.05 -11.01 -12.82
CA ASP A 73 -9.49 -12.42 -12.74
C ASP A 73 -8.39 -13.37 -12.25
N GLY A 74 -7.27 -12.83 -11.77
CA GLY A 74 -6.12 -13.62 -11.32
C GLY A 74 -6.44 -14.52 -10.12
N ASP A 75 -5.77 -15.68 -10.06
CA ASP A 75 -5.92 -16.61 -8.94
C ASP A 75 -5.49 -15.94 -7.61
N ARG A 76 -6.48 -15.76 -6.74
CA ARG A 76 -6.32 -15.13 -5.41
C ARG A 76 -5.44 -15.94 -4.48
N SER A 77 -5.35 -17.26 -4.66
CA SER A 77 -4.49 -18.13 -3.86
C SER A 77 -3.03 -17.94 -4.27
N ALA A 78 -2.73 -18.05 -5.57
CA ALA A 78 -1.40 -17.73 -6.10
C ALA A 78 -0.95 -16.29 -5.78
N MET A 79 -1.88 -15.32 -5.83
CA MET A 79 -1.61 -13.93 -5.44
C MET A 79 -1.19 -13.82 -3.96
N ARG A 80 -1.87 -14.55 -3.07
CA ARG A 80 -1.56 -14.55 -1.64
C ARG A 80 -0.20 -15.17 -1.36
N GLU A 81 0.12 -16.27 -2.02
CA GLU A 81 1.42 -16.95 -1.89
C GLU A 81 2.57 -16.05 -2.34
N LYS A 82 2.50 -15.51 -3.56
CA LYS A 82 3.53 -14.59 -4.09
C LYS A 82 3.69 -13.34 -3.25
N MET A 83 2.59 -12.79 -2.72
CA MET A 83 2.64 -11.66 -1.79
C MET A 83 3.31 -12.03 -0.46
N GLY A 84 3.12 -13.27 0.01
CA GLY A 84 3.82 -13.81 1.18
C GLY A 84 5.32 -13.80 0.98
N VAL A 85 5.80 -14.35 -0.14
CA VAL A 85 7.24 -14.38 -0.48
C VAL A 85 7.84 -12.98 -0.55
N ILE A 86 7.18 -12.04 -1.23
CA ILE A 86 7.66 -10.65 -1.34
C ILE A 86 7.74 -9.99 0.05
N ARG A 87 6.78 -10.28 0.95
CA ARG A 87 6.80 -9.76 2.31
C ARG A 87 7.92 -10.37 3.15
N GLU A 88 8.14 -11.68 3.05
CA GLU A 88 9.23 -12.35 3.77
C GLU A 88 10.60 -11.83 3.33
N GLU A 89 10.80 -11.62 2.03
CA GLU A 89 12.01 -11.01 1.48
C GLU A 89 12.23 -9.61 2.07
N GLN A 90 11.19 -8.76 2.07
CA GLN A 90 11.25 -7.42 2.65
C GLN A 90 11.61 -7.46 4.14
N THR A 91 10.94 -8.30 4.93
CA THR A 91 11.22 -8.45 6.36
C THR A 91 12.67 -8.87 6.61
N LYS A 92 13.19 -9.82 5.81
CA LYS A 92 14.59 -10.27 5.91
C LYS A 92 15.57 -9.14 5.60
N GLN A 93 15.32 -8.37 4.54
CA GLN A 93 16.17 -7.24 4.15
C GLN A 93 16.18 -6.14 5.22
N ILE A 94 15.02 -5.81 5.80
CA ILE A 94 14.93 -4.83 6.88
C ILE A 94 15.69 -5.31 8.10
N LYS A 95 15.45 -6.54 8.58
CA LYS A 95 16.13 -7.10 9.76
C LYS A 95 17.66 -7.12 9.62
N ALA A 96 18.18 -7.34 8.40
CA ALA A 96 19.61 -7.32 8.15
C ALA A 96 20.27 -5.95 8.37
N LEU A 97 19.49 -4.87 8.44
CA LEU A 97 19.96 -3.50 8.70
C LEU A 97 19.80 -3.09 10.18
N LEU A 98 19.17 -3.93 11.00
CA LEU A 98 18.83 -3.63 12.39
C LEU A 98 19.82 -4.31 13.35
N ASN A 99 20.01 -3.71 14.53
CA ASN A 99 20.63 -4.40 15.65
C ASN A 99 19.62 -5.31 16.38
N GLU A 100 20.09 -6.13 17.33
CA GLU A 100 19.26 -7.11 18.01
C GLU A 100 18.03 -6.52 18.71
N ASP A 101 18.17 -5.37 19.37
CA ASP A 101 17.06 -4.73 20.08
C ASP A 101 16.05 -4.11 19.11
N GLN A 102 16.53 -3.52 18.01
CA GLN A 102 15.69 -3.05 16.92
C GLN A 102 14.94 -4.20 16.24
N VAL A 103 15.56 -5.38 16.08
CA VAL A 103 14.89 -6.57 15.54
C VAL A 103 13.73 -7.00 16.43
N LYS A 104 13.91 -7.05 17.76
CA LYS A 104 12.83 -7.38 18.70
C LYS A 104 11.65 -6.41 18.58
N LYS A 105 11.93 -5.10 18.56
CA LYS A 105 10.90 -4.06 18.37
C LYS A 105 10.18 -4.22 17.03
N TYR A 106 10.92 -4.57 15.97
CA TYR A 106 10.35 -4.77 14.64
C TYR A 106 9.46 -6.01 14.58
N ASP A 107 9.83 -7.09 15.25
CA ASP A 107 8.99 -8.28 15.37
C ASP A 107 7.68 -7.99 16.11
N THR A 108 7.73 -7.29 17.24
CA THR A 108 6.53 -6.81 17.93
C THR A 108 5.66 -5.94 17.03
N TYR A 109 6.26 -4.99 16.30
CA TYR A 109 5.53 -4.16 15.34
C TYR A 109 4.81 -5.00 14.28
N LEU A 110 5.46 -6.03 13.74
CA LEU A 110 4.86 -6.92 12.73
C LEU A 110 3.69 -7.74 13.31
N GLU A 111 3.83 -8.24 14.54
CA GLU A 111 2.79 -8.97 15.25
C GLU A 111 1.55 -8.11 15.50
N GLU A 112 1.72 -6.88 16.01
CA GLU A 112 0.62 -5.93 16.20
C GLU A 112 -0.10 -5.63 14.88
N GLN A 113 0.65 -5.42 13.81
CA GLN A 113 0.07 -5.18 12.48
C GLN A 113 -0.71 -6.40 11.98
N ALA A 114 -0.22 -7.61 12.25
CA ALA A 114 -0.94 -8.84 11.91
C ALA A 114 -2.23 -8.98 12.72
N GLU A 115 -2.20 -8.68 14.02
CA GLU A 115 -3.38 -8.71 14.89
C GLU A 115 -4.42 -7.68 14.45
N ARG A 116 -4.01 -6.42 14.21
CA ARG A 116 -4.90 -5.37 13.69
C ARG A 116 -5.59 -5.79 12.40
N ARG A 117 -4.89 -6.49 11.50
CA ARG A 117 -5.49 -7.04 10.27
C ARG A 117 -6.49 -8.15 10.55
N ARG A 118 -6.19 -9.07 11.47
CA ARG A 118 -7.11 -10.14 11.87
C ARG A 118 -8.39 -9.57 12.48
N ASN A 119 -8.27 -8.56 13.33
CA ASN A 119 -9.42 -7.90 13.97
C ASN A 119 -10.32 -7.21 12.94
N ARG A 120 -9.74 -6.54 11.93
CA ARG A 120 -10.51 -5.96 10.80
C ARG A 120 -11.18 -6.99 9.89
N SER A 121 -10.71 -8.24 9.89
CA SER A 121 -11.31 -9.32 9.10
C SER A 121 -12.44 -10.03 9.86
N ARG A 122 -12.56 -9.81 11.17
CA ARG A 122 -13.55 -10.44 12.05
C ARG A 122 -14.73 -9.53 12.40
N GLY A 123 -14.57 -8.21 12.28
CA GLY A 123 -15.66 -7.24 12.36
C GLY A 123 -16.24 -6.97 11.00
#